data_AF-A0A8D8GLL7-F1
#
_entry.id   AF-A0A8D8GLL7-F1
#
_cell.length_a   1.000
_cell.length_b   1.000
_cell.length_c   1.000
_cell.angle_alpha   90.00
_cell.angle_beta   90.00
_cell.angle_gamma   90.00
#
_symmetry.space_group_name_H-M   'P 1'
#
loop_
_entity.id
_entity.type
_entity.pdbx_description
1 polymer ?
#
loop_
_entity_poly.entity_id
_entity_poly.type
_entity_poly.pdbx_seq_one_letter_code
_entity_poly.pdbx_strand_id
1 'polypeptide(L)'
;CYDEPTLKATFTVSITHHKTYNAVSNMPVEELVEDTEDPEFVTTSFEKSQIMSTYLLAFVVSDFETRTYGMQLIHARPNAIEETAFALEAGEKTLLELSLYTDISYYNYMPKL
;
A
#
# COMPACT_ATOMS: atom_id res chain seq x y z
N CYS A 1 5.31 -13.57 -15.12
CA CYS A 1 6.04 -12.29 -15.16
C CYS A 1 7.39 -12.51 -15.84
N TYR A 2 8.09 -11.45 -16.24
CA TYR A 2 9.51 -11.50 -16.60
C TYR A 2 10.32 -11.10 -15.37
N ASP A 3 10.72 -12.10 -14.57
CA ASP A 3 11.18 -11.91 -13.20
C ASP A 3 12.68 -11.59 -13.09
N GLU A 4 13.12 -10.57 -13.83
CA GLU A 4 14.47 -10.03 -13.77
C GLU A 4 14.41 -8.56 -13.33
N PRO A 5 15.23 -8.11 -12.35
CA PRO A 5 15.15 -6.74 -11.84
C PRO A 5 15.28 -5.63 -12.90
N THR A 6 15.97 -5.91 -13.99
CA THR A 6 16.21 -4.99 -15.12
C THR A 6 14.97 -4.82 -16.01
N LEU A 7 14.05 -5.79 -16.02
CA LEU A 7 12.85 -5.80 -16.86
C LEU A 7 11.68 -5.13 -16.13
N LYS A 8 11.80 -3.81 -15.95
CA LYS A 8 10.79 -3.02 -15.22
C LYS A 8 9.51 -2.83 -16.04
N ALA A 9 8.39 -2.74 -15.34
CA ALA A 9 7.07 -2.48 -15.91
C ALA A 9 6.22 -1.66 -14.92
N THR A 10 5.05 -1.20 -15.39
CA THR A 10 3.99 -0.67 -14.52
C THR A 10 3.02 -1.79 -14.17
N PHE A 11 2.40 -1.72 -12.99
CA PHE A 11 1.47 -2.72 -12.49
C PHE A 11 0.14 -2.06 -12.13
N THR A 12 -0.96 -2.60 -12.63
CA THR A 12 -2.32 -2.30 -12.18
C THR A 12 -2.84 -3.57 -11.52
N VAL A 13 -3.28 -3.46 -10.27
CA VAL A 13 -3.64 -4.60 -9.43
C VAL A 13 -5.11 -4.46 -9.02
N SER A 14 -5.85 -5.56 -9.11
CA SER A 14 -7.19 -5.68 -8.55
C SER A 14 -7.27 -6.98 -7.76
N ILE A 15 -7.88 -6.92 -6.58
CA ILE A 15 -7.97 -8.06 -5.66
C ILE A 15 -9.41 -8.21 -5.20
N THR A 16 -9.99 -9.37 -5.50
CA THR A 16 -11.29 -9.78 -4.96
C THR A 16 -11.09 -10.44 -3.59
N HIS A 17 -11.80 -9.97 -2.58
CA HIS A 17 -11.73 -10.48 -1.21
C HIS A 17 -13.06 -10.36 -0.50
N HIS A 18 -13.22 -11.09 0.61
CA HIS A 18 -14.41 -10.97 1.44
C HIS A 18 -14.50 -9.56 2.04
N LYS A 19 -15.70 -8.99 2.14
CA LYS A 19 -15.95 -7.62 2.62
C LYS A 19 -15.53 -7.33 4.06
N THR A 20 -15.28 -8.36 4.86
CA THR A 20 -14.74 -8.21 6.22
C THR A 20 -13.22 -8.08 6.28
N TYR A 21 -12.54 -8.25 5.14
CA TYR A 21 -11.10 -8.04 4.98
C TYR A 21 -10.87 -6.76 4.19
N ASN A 22 -9.66 -6.22 4.32
CA ASN A 22 -9.15 -5.10 3.54
C ASN A 22 -8.02 -5.59 2.63
N ALA A 23 -7.94 -5.04 1.43
CA ALA A 23 -6.79 -5.21 0.55
C ALA A 23 -5.92 -3.94 0.54
N VAL A 24 -4.60 -4.13 0.62
CA VAL A 24 -3.60 -3.07 0.50
C VAL A 24 -2.58 -3.50 -0.54
N SER A 25 -2.10 -2.54 -1.35
CA SER A 25 -1.05 -2.75 -2.35
C SER A 25 -0.03 -1.60 -2.31
N ASN A 26 0.93 -1.61 -3.24
CA ASN A 26 1.91 -0.52 -3.42
C ASN A 26 1.21 0.84 -3.60
N MET A 27 0.19 0.89 -4.45
CA MET A 27 -0.53 2.12 -4.81
C MET A 27 -1.82 2.28 -3.99
N PRO A 28 -2.39 3.50 -3.92
CA PRO A 28 -3.69 3.73 -3.29
C PRO A 28 -4.82 2.97 -3.98
N VAL A 29 -5.90 2.78 -3.25
CA VAL A 29 -7.16 2.26 -3.80
C VAL A 29 -7.73 3.28 -4.77
N GLU A 30 -7.99 2.85 -6.00
CA GLU A 30 -8.66 3.62 -7.04
C GLU A 30 -10.18 3.38 -7.00
N GLU A 31 -10.59 2.12 -6.82
CA GLU A 31 -12.00 1.72 -6.86
C GLU A 31 -12.25 0.51 -5.96
N LEU A 32 -13.46 0.43 -5.38
CA LEU A 32 -13.96 -0.76 -4.72
C LEU A 32 -15.36 -1.08 -5.27
N VAL A 33 -15.50 -2.27 -5.86
CA VAL A 33 -16.74 -2.70 -6.54
C VAL A 33 -17.28 -3.96 -5.85
N GLU A 34 -18.56 -3.96 -5.49
CA GLU A 34 -19.22 -5.16 -4.97
C GLU A 34 -19.31 -6.24 -6.06
N ASP A 35 -19.09 -7.49 -5.69
CA ASP A 35 -19.26 -8.60 -6.61
C ASP A 35 -20.74 -8.83 -6.93
N THR A 36 -21.06 -8.98 -8.21
CA THR A 36 -22.46 -9.12 -8.67
C THR A 36 -23.04 -10.51 -8.45
N GLU A 37 -22.19 -11.53 -8.29
CA GLU A 37 -22.58 -12.92 -8.07
C GLU A 37 -22.59 -13.28 -6.59
N ASP A 38 -21.64 -12.74 -5.80
CA ASP A 38 -21.56 -12.96 -4.35
C ASP A 38 -21.44 -11.65 -3.54
N PRO A 39 -22.52 -11.16 -2.90
CA PRO A 39 -22.52 -9.91 -2.14
C PRO A 39 -21.69 -9.96 -0.82
N GLU A 40 -21.03 -11.08 -0.53
CA GLU A 40 -20.01 -11.18 0.53
C GLU A 40 -18.61 -10.76 0.06
N PHE A 41 -18.39 -10.64 -1.25
CA PHE A 41 -17.11 -10.28 -1.84
C PHE A 41 -17.14 -8.90 -2.50
N VAL A 42 -15.97 -8.27 -2.49
CA VAL A 42 -15.70 -6.99 -3.15
C VAL A 42 -14.38 -7.10 -3.91
N THR A 43 -14.25 -6.36 -5.00
CA THR A 43 -13.00 -6.20 -5.74
C THR A 43 -12.43 -4.82 -5.51
N THR A 44 -11.26 -4.77 -4.87
CA THR A 44 -10.50 -3.53 -4.65
C THR A 44 -9.46 -3.38 -5.76
N SER A 45 -9.57 -2.33 -6.56
CA SER A 45 -8.63 -1.96 -7.62
C SER A 45 -7.71 -0.84 -7.15
N PHE A 46 -6.42 -0.93 -7.50
CA PHE A 46 -5.40 0.03 -7.11
C PHE A 46 -4.89 0.81 -8.32
N GLU A 47 -4.49 2.06 -8.08
CA GLU A 47 -3.92 2.91 -9.12
C GLU A 47 -2.69 2.23 -9.77
N LYS A 48 -2.42 2.59 -11.04
CA LYS A 48 -1.26 2.08 -11.77
C LYS A 48 0.06 2.53 -11.11
N SER A 49 0.96 1.58 -10.87
CA SER A 49 2.28 1.86 -10.29
C SER A 49 3.19 2.67 -11.21
N GLN A 50 4.23 3.25 -10.61
CA GLN A 50 5.41 3.68 -11.37
C GLN A 50 6.15 2.48 -12.00
N ILE A 51 7.09 2.77 -12.91
CA ILE A 51 7.96 1.76 -13.51
C ILE A 51 8.86 1.16 -12.41
N MET A 52 8.62 -0.10 -12.06
CA MET A 52 9.35 -0.82 -11.01
C MET A 52 9.65 -2.26 -11.42
N SER A 53 10.54 -2.90 -10.67
CA SER A 53 10.87 -4.32 -10.85
C SER A 53 9.80 -5.21 -10.21
N THR A 54 9.61 -6.42 -10.74
CA THR A 54 8.59 -7.39 -10.28
C THR A 54 8.69 -7.72 -8.79
N TYR A 55 9.90 -7.81 -8.24
CA TYR A 55 10.11 -8.16 -6.83
C TYR A 55 9.63 -7.11 -5.82
N LEU A 56 9.33 -5.88 -6.26
CA LEU A 56 8.79 -4.81 -5.42
C LEU A 56 7.25 -4.80 -5.38
N LEU A 57 6.59 -5.58 -6.25
CA LEU A 57 5.14 -5.72 -6.24
C LEU A 57 4.73 -6.41 -4.94
N ALA A 58 3.85 -5.78 -4.18
CA ALA A 58 3.40 -6.28 -2.89
C ALA A 58 1.92 -5.97 -2.69
N PHE A 59 1.21 -6.91 -2.08
CA PHE A 59 -0.16 -6.74 -1.63
C PHE A 59 -0.43 -7.61 -0.41
N VAL A 60 -1.42 -7.21 0.39
CA VAL A 60 -1.86 -7.92 1.59
C VAL A 60 -3.39 -7.88 1.63
N VAL A 61 -4.01 -9.02 1.91
CA VAL A 61 -5.43 -9.13 2.25
C VAL A 61 -5.52 -9.54 3.71
N SER A 62 -6.07 -8.68 4.55
CA SER A 62 -6.10 -8.91 6.00
C SER A 62 -7.26 -8.18 6.67
N ASP A 63 -7.57 -8.60 7.89
CA ASP A 63 -8.46 -7.90 8.83
C ASP A 63 -7.70 -6.88 9.70
N PHE A 64 -6.51 -6.43 9.25
CA PHE A 64 -5.71 -5.49 10.01
C PHE A 64 -6.37 -4.12 10.08
N GLU A 65 -6.17 -3.46 11.21
CA GLU A 65 -6.52 -2.07 11.38
C GLU A 65 -5.42 -1.16 10.84
N THR A 66 -5.81 0.04 10.45
CA THR A 66 -4.92 1.01 9.82
C THR A 66 -4.89 2.29 10.63
N ARG A 67 -3.69 2.76 10.95
CA ARG A 67 -3.47 4.08 11.54
C ARG A 67 -2.71 4.95 10.55
N THR A 68 -3.17 6.18 10.36
CA THR A 68 -2.61 7.11 9.37
C THR A 68 -2.05 8.35 10.05
N TYR A 69 -0.93 8.85 9.55
CA TYR A 69 -0.40 10.16 9.89
C TYR A 69 0.16 10.82 8.63
N GLY A 70 -0.51 11.88 8.17
CA GLY A 70 -0.21 12.48 6.86
C GLY A 70 -0.40 11.46 5.73
N MET A 71 0.69 11.19 4.99
CA MET A 71 0.71 10.24 3.86
C MET A 71 1.32 8.87 4.24
N GLN A 72 1.64 8.66 5.52
CA GLN A 72 2.14 7.38 6.04
C GLN A 72 1.02 6.59 6.73
N LEU A 73 1.03 5.28 6.49
CA LEU A 73 0.07 4.33 7.03
C LEU A 73 0.80 3.20 7.75
N ILE A 74 0.25 2.76 8.87
CA ILE A 74 0.66 1.51 9.52
C ILE A 74 -0.54 0.57 9.57
N HIS A 75 -0.30 -0.66 9.11
CA HIS A 75 -1.23 -1.76 9.23
C HIS A 75 -0.74 -2.71 10.33
N ALA A 76 -1.63 -3.04 11.28
CA ALA A 76 -1.33 -3.99 12.34
C ALA A 76 -2.56 -4.81 12.70
N ARG A 77 -2.35 -5.95 13.34
CA ARG A 77 -3.45 -6.73 13.94
C ARG A 77 -4.22 -5.83 14.92
N PRO A 78 -5.56 -5.97 15.02
CA PRO A 78 -6.37 -5.14 15.90
C PRO A 78 -5.85 -5.05 17.34
N ASN A 79 -5.35 -6.16 17.89
CA ASN A 79 -4.83 -6.21 19.26
C ASN A 79 -3.45 -5.55 19.47
N ALA A 80 -2.79 -5.10 18.39
CA ALA A 80 -1.46 -4.48 18.43
C ALA A 80 -1.44 -3.07 17.82
N ILE A 81 -2.57 -2.56 17.33
CA ILE A 81 -2.64 -1.26 16.64
C ILE A 81 -2.21 -0.09 17.53
N GLU A 82 -2.50 -0.16 18.84
CA GLU A 82 -2.12 0.86 19.81
C GLU A 82 -0.61 0.92 20.07
N GLU A 83 0.14 -0.14 19.73
CA GLU A 83 1.60 -0.20 19.88
C GLU A 83 2.35 0.44 18.70
N THR A 84 1.64 0.95 17.69
CA THR A 84 2.23 1.43 16.42
C THR A 84 2.69 2.89 16.43
N ALA A 85 2.42 3.64 17.50
CA ALA A 85 2.68 5.08 17.56
C ALA A 85 4.15 5.43 17.29
N PHE A 86 5.09 4.68 17.88
CA PHE A 86 6.52 4.92 17.68
C PHE A 86 6.94 4.69 16.21
N ALA A 87 6.47 3.61 15.60
CA ALA A 87 6.82 3.30 14.22
C ALA A 87 6.32 4.38 13.25
N LEU A 88 5.16 4.99 13.52
CA LEU A 88 4.58 6.05 12.70
C LEU A 88 5.41 7.35 12.78
N GLU A 89 5.76 7.76 13.99
CA GLU A 89 6.59 8.94 14.22
C GLU A 89 8.02 8.75 13.65
N ALA A 90 8.62 7.59 13.89
CA ALA A 90 9.95 7.27 13.39
C ALA A 90 9.98 7.20 11.85
N GLY A 91 8.96 6.60 11.24
CA GLY A 91 8.81 6.53 9.79
C GLY A 91 8.71 7.91 9.14
N GLU A 92 7.91 8.82 9.71
CA GLU A 92 7.78 10.19 9.22
C GLU A 92 9.11 10.95 9.28
N LYS A 93 9.75 10.96 10.45
CA LYS A 93 11.03 11.64 10.65
C LYS A 93 12.11 11.09 9.73
N THR A 94 12.20 9.76 9.62
CA THR A 94 13.21 9.12 8.76
C THR A 94 13.00 9.48 7.29
N LEU A 95 11.75 9.47 6.81
CA LEU A 95 11.45 9.81 5.42
C LEU A 95 11.76 11.28 5.12
N LEU A 96 11.48 12.19 6.06
CA LEU A 96 11.83 13.60 5.95
C LEU A 96 13.34 13.78 5.86
N GLU A 97 14.12 13.16 6.76
CA GLU A 97 15.58 13.26 6.73
C GLU A 97 16.18 12.66 5.45
N LEU A 98 15.64 11.54 4.94
CA LEU A 98 16.05 10.99 3.65
C LEU A 98 15.76 11.95 2.50
N SER A 99 14.61 12.63 2.52
CA SER A 99 14.26 13.64 1.51
C SER A 99 15.23 14.81 1.53
N LEU A 100 15.60 15.31 2.72
CA LEU A 100 16.55 16.41 2.88
C LEU A 100 17.97 16.00 2.48
N TYR A 101 18.38 14.79 2.83
CA TYR A 101 19.71 14.27 2.54
C TYR A 101 19.93 14.01 1.05
N THR A 102 18.92 13.48 0.37
CA THR A 102 19.01 13.12 -1.06
C THR A 102 18.60 14.26 -1.99
N ASP A 103 17.98 15.31 -1.47
CA ASP A 103 17.30 16.38 -2.22
C ASP A 103 16.20 15.84 -3.16
N ILE A 104 15.63 14.67 -2.82
CA ILE A 104 14.57 13.99 -3.59
C ILE A 104 13.47 13.54 -2.62
N SER A 105 12.29 14.12 -2.76
CA SER A 105 11.11 13.69 -1.99
C SER A 105 10.53 12.38 -2.54
N TYR A 106 10.27 11.42 -1.64
CA TYR A 106 9.54 10.19 -1.97
C TYR A 106 8.16 10.49 -2.57
N TYR A 107 7.48 11.52 -2.05
CA TYR A 107 6.13 11.89 -2.47
C TYR A 107 6.07 12.52 -3.87
N ASN A 108 7.22 12.80 -4.50
CA ASN A 108 7.25 13.16 -5.93
C ASN A 108 6.84 11.99 -6.83
N TYR A 109 6.96 10.75 -6.33
CA TYR A 109 6.74 9.53 -7.12
C TYR A 109 5.63 8.64 -6.57
N MET A 110 5.41 8.66 -5.26
CA MET A 110 4.47 7.77 -4.58
C MET A 110 3.50 8.59 -3.69
N PRO A 111 2.18 8.38 -3.78
CA PRO A 111 1.19 9.17 -3.03
C PRO A 111 0.97 8.69 -1.58
N LYS A 112 1.56 7.55 -1.19
CA LYS A 112 1.50 7.01 0.17
C LYS A 112 2.74 6.19 0.50
N LEU A 113 2.99 6.00 1.79
CA LEU A 113 3.91 4.98 2.30
C LEU A 113 3.18 4.10 3.31
#